data_AF-A0A7K1GN80-F1
#
_entry.id   AF-A0A7K1GN80-F1
#
_cell.length_a   1.000
_cell.length_b   1.000
_cell.length_c   1.000
_cell.angle_alpha   90.00
_cell.angle_beta   90.00
_cell.angle_gamma   90.00
#
_symmetry.space_group_name_H-M   'P 1'
#
loop_
_entity.id
_entity.type
_entity.pdbx_description
1 polymer ?
#
loop_
_entity_poly.entity_id
_entity_poly.type
_entity_poly.pdbx_seq_one_letter_code
_entity_poly.pdbx_strand_id
1 'polypeptide(L)'
;MAVMGVSVLACSSDDNSNGTPDYKTEIQGTWKDSKIIFLDKDKKVIGEQPASNNDGCGNDELEFKGDVWTSKYSYKYINGDINECRTETSSNKFVITGSKISITDEEGYNEEYEITEVSKSKLVLLDLEPLTESAVEGEKYPKGTTFVKLECVSK
;
A
#
# COMPACT_ATOMS: atom_id res chain seq x y z
N MET A 1 47.72 -14.52 43.29
CA MET A 1 46.67 -13.49 43.24
C MET A 1 46.89 -12.61 42.03
N ALA A 2 46.02 -12.77 41.03
CA ALA A 2 45.66 -11.74 40.07
C ALA A 2 44.25 -12.15 39.63
N VAL A 3 43.30 -11.27 39.87
CA VAL A 3 41.86 -11.48 39.78
C VAL A 3 41.34 -10.63 38.62
N MET A 4 40.36 -11.17 37.90
CA MET A 4 39.48 -10.52 36.91
C MET A 4 40.10 -10.16 35.55
N GLY A 5 39.41 -10.26 34.42
CA GLY A 5 37.97 -10.42 34.23
C GLY A 5 37.65 -11.19 32.95
N VAL A 6 36.70 -12.12 33.10
CA VAL A 6 35.93 -12.70 32.03
C VAL A 6 34.90 -11.66 31.58
N SER A 7 34.94 -11.27 30.32
CA SER A 7 33.79 -10.71 29.62
C SER A 7 33.52 -11.58 28.41
N VAL A 8 32.84 -12.71 28.66
CA VAL A 8 31.99 -13.31 27.65
C VAL A 8 30.94 -12.26 27.29
N LEU A 9 31.07 -11.67 26.11
CA LEU A 9 29.93 -11.03 25.45
C LEU A 9 28.99 -12.14 24.99
N ALA A 10 28.35 -12.79 25.96
CA ALA A 10 27.08 -13.44 25.75
C ALA A 10 26.04 -12.33 25.68
N CYS A 11 25.86 -11.75 24.49
CA CYS A 11 24.57 -11.16 24.16
C CYS A 11 23.62 -12.33 23.86
N SER A 12 23.22 -12.97 24.96
CA SER A 12 22.00 -13.74 25.06
C SER A 12 20.84 -12.77 24.88
N SER A 13 20.24 -12.80 23.71
CA SER A 13 18.79 -12.63 23.57
C SER A 13 18.39 -13.44 22.35
N ASP A 14 18.13 -14.72 22.63
CA ASP A 14 17.01 -15.42 22.01
C ASP A 14 15.78 -14.51 22.12
N ASP A 15 15.53 -13.70 21.09
CA ASP A 15 14.17 -13.30 20.75
C ASP A 15 13.81 -14.10 19.50
N ASN A 16 13.40 -15.33 19.75
CA ASN A 16 12.66 -16.13 18.77
C ASN A 16 11.23 -15.58 18.68
N SER A 17 11.08 -14.32 18.27
CA SER A 17 9.84 -13.84 17.69
C SER A 17 9.83 -14.29 16.23
N ASN A 18 9.47 -15.56 16.01
CA ASN A 18 8.72 -15.95 14.81
C ASN A 18 7.31 -15.29 14.85
N GLY A 19 7.27 -14.00 15.17
CA GLY A 19 6.08 -13.21 15.41
C GLY A 19 5.66 -12.59 14.10
N THR A 20 4.41 -12.86 13.72
CA THR A 20 3.75 -12.15 12.63
C THR A 20 3.98 -10.64 12.80
N PRO A 21 4.41 -9.91 11.76
CA PRO A 21 4.63 -8.47 11.85
C PRO A 21 3.39 -7.75 12.40
N ASP A 22 3.59 -6.75 13.26
CA ASP A 22 2.49 -5.91 13.73
C ASP A 22 2.16 -4.86 12.66
N TYR A 23 1.53 -5.35 11.60
CA TYR A 23 1.13 -4.54 10.46
C TYR A 23 0.26 -3.35 10.86
N LYS A 24 -0.55 -3.46 11.92
CA LYS A 24 -1.43 -2.36 12.35
C LYS A 24 -0.63 -1.15 12.81
N THR A 25 0.46 -1.36 13.53
CA THR A 25 1.37 -0.28 13.96
C THR A 25 2.28 0.16 12.82
N GLU A 26 2.80 -0.77 12.03
CA GLU A 26 3.82 -0.50 11.02
C GLU A 26 3.35 0.33 9.82
N ILE A 27 2.08 0.20 9.42
CA ILE A 27 1.53 0.95 8.28
C ILE A 27 1.03 2.35 8.64
N GLN A 28 1.02 2.74 9.92
CA GLN A 28 0.49 4.04 10.33
C GLN A 28 1.28 5.18 9.67
N GLY A 29 0.55 6.20 9.19
CA GLY A 29 1.13 7.35 8.51
C GLY A 29 0.56 7.57 7.11
N THR A 30 1.19 8.48 6.38
CA THR A 30 0.81 8.84 5.02
C THR A 30 1.80 8.23 4.03
N TRP A 31 1.26 7.58 3.01
CA TRP A 31 1.97 6.94 1.93
C TRP A 31 1.55 7.58 0.62
N LYS A 32 2.50 7.80 -0.27
CA LYS A 32 2.26 8.38 -1.59
C LYS A 32 2.53 7.33 -2.65
N ASP A 33 1.67 7.22 -3.63
CA ASP A 33 1.82 6.25 -4.70
C ASP A 33 3.09 6.52 -5.51
N SER A 34 3.81 5.43 -5.80
CA SER A 34 5.08 5.45 -6.51
C SER A 34 5.02 4.60 -7.77
N LYS A 35 4.45 3.40 -7.69
CA LYS A 35 4.45 2.44 -8.78
C LYS A 35 3.28 1.47 -8.70
N ILE A 36 2.75 1.09 -9.86
CA ILE A 36 1.80 0.00 -10.03
C ILE A 36 2.54 -1.19 -10.66
N ILE A 37 2.39 -2.37 -10.08
CA ILE A 37 2.99 -3.63 -10.55
C ILE A 37 1.87 -4.55 -11.01
N PHE A 38 1.93 -4.98 -12.26
CA PHE A 38 0.92 -5.83 -12.88
C PHE A 38 1.30 -7.30 -12.75
N LEU A 39 0.35 -8.12 -12.31
CA LEU A 39 0.55 -9.55 -12.09
C LEU A 39 -0.40 -10.38 -12.95
N ASP A 40 0.07 -11.53 -13.41
CA ASP A 40 -0.79 -12.55 -14.03
C ASP A 40 -1.61 -13.34 -12.98
N LYS A 41 -2.43 -14.28 -13.46
CA LYS A 41 -3.25 -15.18 -12.61
C LYS A 41 -2.45 -16.03 -11.60
N ASP A 42 -1.17 -16.27 -11.88
CA ASP A 42 -0.26 -17.02 -11.00
C ASP A 42 0.52 -16.06 -10.07
N LYS A 43 0.12 -14.78 -10.02
CA LYS A 43 0.76 -13.68 -9.28
C LYS A 43 2.21 -13.39 -9.71
N LYS A 44 2.58 -13.70 -10.95
CA LYS A 44 3.90 -13.34 -11.52
C LYS A 44 3.85 -11.95 -12.12
N VAL A 45 4.93 -11.19 -11.93
CA VAL A 45 5.08 -9.86 -12.51
C VAL A 45 5.14 -9.95 -14.03
N ILE A 46 4.26 -9.21 -14.70
CA ILE A 46 4.21 -9.10 -16.18
C ILE A 46 4.44 -7.67 -16.67
N GLY A 47 4.49 -6.70 -15.76
CA GLY A 47 4.81 -5.31 -16.07
C GLY A 47 4.85 -4.43 -14.84
N GLU A 48 5.41 -3.25 -15.01
CA GLU A 48 5.45 -2.19 -13.99
C GLU A 48 5.23 -0.84 -14.67
N GLN A 49 4.56 0.08 -13.99
CA GLN A 49 4.46 1.47 -14.41
C GLN A 49 4.61 2.41 -13.21
N PRO A 50 5.22 3.59 -13.37
CA PRO A 50 5.15 4.65 -12.36
C PRO A 50 3.70 5.00 -12.05
N ALA A 51 3.42 5.38 -10.81
CA ALA A 51 2.12 5.95 -10.44
C ALA A 51 1.86 7.25 -11.23
N SER A 52 0.60 7.49 -11.57
CA SER A 52 0.17 8.72 -12.23
C SER A 52 0.58 9.95 -11.42
N ASN A 53 1.11 10.98 -12.08
CA ASN A 53 1.32 12.29 -11.46
C ASN A 53 0.10 13.21 -11.62
N ASN A 54 -1.03 12.65 -12.07
CA ASN A 54 -2.33 13.28 -12.24
C ASN A 54 -2.26 14.62 -12.98
N ASP A 55 -1.67 14.58 -14.18
CA ASP A 55 -1.43 15.75 -15.05
C ASP A 55 -0.64 16.88 -14.36
N GLY A 56 0.31 16.48 -13.50
CA GLY A 56 1.14 17.40 -12.72
C GLY A 56 0.52 17.87 -11.42
N CYS A 57 -0.64 17.35 -11.01
CA CYS A 57 -1.26 17.66 -9.72
C CYS A 57 -0.71 16.85 -8.55
N GLY A 58 0.21 15.92 -8.81
CA GLY A 58 0.84 15.07 -7.80
C GLY A 58 0.25 13.66 -7.81
N ASN A 59 0.96 12.73 -7.18
CA ASN A 59 0.48 11.36 -7.01
C ASN A 59 -0.61 11.29 -5.93
N ASP A 60 -1.42 10.25 -5.99
CA ASP A 60 -2.40 9.95 -4.96
C ASP A 60 -1.73 9.52 -3.65
N GLU A 61 -2.45 9.69 -2.55
CA GLU A 61 -1.96 9.38 -1.21
C GLU A 61 -2.96 8.51 -0.45
N LEU A 62 -2.39 7.68 0.43
CA LEU A 62 -3.08 6.77 1.32
C LEU A 62 -2.63 7.08 2.75
N GLU A 63 -3.57 7.30 3.65
CA GLU A 63 -3.27 7.55 5.06
C GLU A 63 -3.94 6.51 5.94
N PHE A 64 -3.13 5.85 6.77
CA PHE A 64 -3.60 4.97 7.84
C PHE A 64 -3.46 5.70 9.16
N LYS A 65 -4.58 5.93 9.85
CA LYS A 65 -4.59 6.59 11.14
C LYS A 65 -5.60 5.94 12.08
N GLY A 66 -5.08 5.20 13.07
CA GLY A 66 -5.92 4.38 13.94
C GLY A 66 -6.54 3.23 13.14
N ASP A 67 -7.87 3.23 13.04
CA ASP A 67 -8.70 2.29 12.26
C ASP A 67 -9.29 2.93 10.99
N VAL A 68 -8.82 4.12 10.61
CA VAL A 68 -9.30 4.87 9.44
C VAL A 68 -8.27 4.79 8.32
N TRP A 69 -8.73 4.38 7.15
CA TRP A 69 -8.05 4.43 5.86
C TRP A 69 -8.58 5.67 5.14
N THR A 70 -7.69 6.53 4.67
CA THR A 70 -8.06 7.72 3.89
C THR A 70 -7.31 7.75 2.57
N SER A 71 -8.04 7.67 1.47
CA SER A 71 -7.50 7.90 0.12
C SER A 71 -7.65 9.38 -0.25
N LYS A 72 -6.59 9.98 -0.79
CA LYS A 72 -6.55 11.35 -1.30
C LYS A 72 -6.20 11.30 -2.78
N TYR A 73 -7.20 11.58 -3.62
CA TYR A 73 -7.07 11.54 -5.07
C TYR A 73 -6.80 12.94 -5.60
N SER A 74 -5.63 13.17 -6.17
CA SER A 74 -5.27 14.45 -6.78
C SER A 74 -5.67 14.41 -8.26
N TYR A 75 -6.28 15.47 -8.76
CA TYR A 75 -6.68 15.53 -10.16
C TYR A 75 -6.68 16.94 -10.71
N LYS A 76 -6.61 17.01 -12.05
CA LYS A 76 -6.71 18.25 -12.79
C LYS A 76 -8.16 18.60 -13.05
N TYR A 77 -8.65 19.68 -12.45
CA TYR A 77 -10.00 20.19 -12.68
C TYR A 77 -10.00 21.25 -13.78
N ILE A 78 -10.76 20.98 -14.85
CA ILE A 78 -10.95 21.90 -15.98
C ILE A 78 -12.45 22.15 -16.18
N ASN A 79 -12.88 23.39 -15.98
CA ASN A 79 -14.27 23.81 -16.23
C ASN A 79 -14.32 25.27 -16.69
N GLY A 80 -14.58 25.48 -17.98
CA GLY A 80 -14.47 26.80 -18.60
C GLY A 80 -13.04 27.34 -18.48
N ASP A 81 -12.90 28.50 -17.86
CA ASP A 81 -11.60 29.16 -17.63
C ASP A 81 -10.86 28.64 -16.38
N ILE A 82 -11.47 27.75 -15.60
CA ILE A 82 -10.83 27.15 -14.42
C ILE A 82 -9.89 26.03 -14.88
N ASN A 83 -8.64 26.10 -14.42
CA ASN A 83 -7.60 25.12 -14.71
C ASN A 83 -6.68 24.99 -13.49
N GLU A 84 -7.06 24.14 -12.53
CA GLU A 84 -6.39 24.02 -11.23
C GLU A 84 -6.26 22.56 -10.78
N CYS A 85 -5.43 22.33 -9.77
CA CYS A 85 -5.33 21.02 -9.13
C CYS A 85 -6.28 20.97 -7.95
N ARG A 86 -7.05 19.88 -7.87
CA ARG A 86 -7.96 19.59 -6.76
C ARG A 86 -7.61 18.25 -6.14
N THR A 87 -8.08 18.06 -4.92
CA THR A 87 -7.95 16.81 -4.20
C THR A 87 -9.32 16.40 -3.69
N GLU A 88 -9.72 15.18 -4.00
CA GLU A 88 -10.85 14.50 -3.37
C GLU A 88 -10.35 13.56 -2.29
N THR A 89 -11.15 13.37 -1.25
CA THR A 89 -10.79 12.53 -0.12
C THR A 89 -11.94 11.60 0.21
N SER A 90 -11.62 10.32 0.36
CA SER A 90 -12.54 9.30 0.85
C SER A 90 -11.94 8.63 2.07
N SER A 91 -12.75 8.43 3.11
CA SER A 91 -12.32 7.83 4.37
C SER A 91 -13.22 6.67 4.73
N ASN A 92 -12.64 5.49 4.90
CA ASN A 92 -13.33 4.27 5.28
C ASN A 92 -12.68 3.65 6.52
N LYS A 93 -13.43 2.82 7.24
CA LYS A 93 -12.83 1.99 8.29
C LYS A 93 -12.13 0.81 7.67
N PHE A 94 -11.02 0.40 8.27
CA PHE A 94 -10.34 -0.83 7.89
C PHE A 94 -10.08 -1.72 9.10
N VAL A 95 -9.96 -3.02 8.84
CA VAL A 95 -9.56 -4.03 9.81
C VAL A 95 -8.35 -4.79 9.26
N ILE A 96 -7.41 -5.14 10.14
CA ILE A 96 -6.25 -5.97 9.79
C ILE A 96 -6.34 -7.31 10.47
N THR A 97 -6.21 -8.39 9.69
CA THR A 97 -6.11 -9.77 10.16
C THR A 97 -4.91 -10.45 9.50
N GLY A 98 -3.81 -10.62 10.24
CA GLY A 98 -2.54 -11.03 9.63
C GLY A 98 -2.02 -9.95 8.66
N SER A 99 -1.62 -10.34 7.45
CA SER A 99 -1.22 -9.40 6.39
C SER A 99 -2.39 -8.79 5.63
N LYS A 100 -3.64 -9.22 5.89
CA LYS A 100 -4.81 -8.75 5.14
C LYS A 100 -5.40 -7.48 5.74
N ILE A 101 -5.73 -6.53 4.88
CA ILE A 101 -6.53 -5.33 5.16
C ILE A 101 -7.90 -5.55 4.51
N SER A 102 -8.97 -5.39 5.28
CA SER A 102 -10.33 -5.35 4.75
C SER A 102 -10.90 -3.95 4.99
N ILE A 103 -11.36 -3.31 3.93
CA ILE A 103 -11.98 -1.97 3.96
C ILE A 103 -13.45 -2.17 3.65
N THR A 104 -14.33 -1.63 4.49
CA THR A 104 -15.78 -1.64 4.25
C THR A 104 -16.23 -0.20 4.10
N ASP A 105 -16.87 0.11 2.97
CA ASP A 105 -17.48 1.42 2.76
C ASP A 105 -18.88 1.51 3.41
N GLU A 106 -19.52 2.68 3.31
CA GLU A 106 -20.86 2.89 3.87
C GLU A 106 -21.96 2.11 3.15
N GLU A 107 -21.72 1.66 1.91
CA GLU A 107 -22.65 0.87 1.09
C GLU A 107 -22.49 -0.65 1.33
N GLY A 108 -21.47 -1.05 2.10
CA GLY A 108 -21.16 -2.43 2.43
C GLY A 108 -20.30 -3.13 1.38
N TYR A 109 -19.73 -2.40 0.42
CA TYR A 109 -18.71 -2.91 -0.46
C TYR A 109 -17.45 -3.21 0.36
N ASN A 110 -16.82 -4.35 0.07
CA ASN A 110 -15.61 -4.78 0.75
C ASN A 110 -14.46 -4.86 -0.24
N GLU A 111 -13.44 -4.04 -0.02
CA GLU A 111 -12.16 -4.16 -0.69
C GLU A 111 -11.18 -4.90 0.22
N GLU A 112 -10.41 -5.82 -0.35
CA GLU A 112 -9.39 -6.56 0.39
C GLU A 112 -8.01 -6.37 -0.24
N TYR A 113 -7.03 -6.05 0.61
CA TYR A 113 -5.64 -5.94 0.22
C TYR A 113 -4.78 -6.86 1.08
N GLU A 114 -3.66 -7.33 0.54
CA GLU A 114 -2.61 -8.01 1.29
C GLU A 114 -1.35 -7.15 1.35
N ILE A 115 -0.84 -6.90 2.56
CA ILE A 115 0.45 -6.26 2.79
C ILE A 115 1.53 -7.26 2.43
N THR A 116 2.18 -7.04 1.29
CA THR A 116 3.26 -7.91 0.80
C THR A 116 4.65 -7.40 1.18
N GLU A 117 4.77 -6.13 1.55
CA GLU A 117 5.99 -5.51 2.07
C GLU A 117 5.62 -4.26 2.88
N VAL A 118 6.26 -4.07 4.04
CA VAL A 118 6.17 -2.82 4.82
C VAL A 118 7.52 -2.54 5.46
N SER A 119 7.92 -1.27 5.44
CA SER A 119 9.13 -0.74 6.06
C SER A 119 8.92 0.75 6.34
N LYS A 120 9.89 1.41 7.00
CA LYS A 120 9.80 2.85 7.30
C LYS A 120 9.57 3.76 6.07
N SER A 121 9.96 3.31 4.87
CA SER A 121 9.93 4.13 3.66
C SER A 121 9.11 3.54 2.52
N LYS A 122 8.62 2.30 2.66
CA LYS A 122 7.96 1.57 1.58
C LYS A 122 6.82 0.72 2.10
N LEU A 123 5.68 0.79 1.42
CA LEU A 123 4.52 -0.07 1.61
C LEU A 123 4.14 -0.68 0.26
N VAL A 124 3.87 -1.98 0.21
CA VAL A 124 3.38 -2.67 -0.99
C VAL A 124 2.12 -3.45 -0.67
N LEU A 125 1.01 -3.03 -1.27
CA LEU A 125 -0.31 -3.64 -1.14
C LEU A 125 -0.63 -4.43 -2.40
N LEU A 126 -1.05 -5.68 -2.25
CA LEU A 126 -1.64 -6.48 -3.33
C LEU A 126 -3.15 -6.34 -3.24
N ASP A 127 -3.79 -5.87 -4.32
CA ASP A 127 -5.23 -5.98 -4.48
C ASP A 127 -5.62 -7.45 -4.65
N LEU A 128 -6.52 -7.93 -3.79
CA LEU A 128 -6.98 -9.32 -3.80
C LEU A 128 -8.17 -9.56 -4.73
N GLU A 129 -8.78 -8.50 -5.26
CA GLU A 129 -9.84 -8.62 -6.26
C GLU A 129 -9.24 -8.89 -7.66
N PRO A 130 -9.57 -10.03 -8.30
CA PRO A 130 -9.09 -10.31 -9.64
C PRO A 130 -9.75 -9.37 -10.66
N LEU A 131 -8.94 -8.68 -11.44
CA LEU A 131 -9.42 -7.81 -12.51
C LEU A 131 -10.07 -8.61 -13.64
N THR A 132 -11.22 -8.12 -14.09
CA THR A 132 -11.88 -8.63 -15.31
C THR A 132 -11.13 -8.17 -16.55
N GLU A 133 -11.28 -8.91 -17.67
CA GLU A 133 -10.69 -8.50 -18.95
C GLU A 133 -11.15 -7.09 -19.36
N SER A 134 -12.41 -6.75 -19.11
CA SER A 134 -12.94 -5.40 -19.37
C SER A 134 -12.29 -4.31 -18.53
N ALA A 135 -11.97 -4.59 -17.26
CA ALA A 135 -11.26 -3.63 -16.41
C ALA A 135 -9.83 -3.42 -16.91
N VAL A 136 -9.13 -4.51 -17.28
CA VAL A 136 -7.78 -4.46 -17.85
C VAL A 136 -7.75 -3.64 -19.14
N GLU A 137 -8.73 -3.84 -20.03
CA GLU A 137 -8.82 -3.10 -21.29
C GLU A 137 -9.18 -1.62 -21.07
N GLY A 138 -10.11 -1.33 -20.16
CA GLY A 138 -10.54 0.03 -19.82
C GLY A 138 -9.40 0.89 -19.28
N GLU A 139 -8.62 0.33 -18.36
CA GLU A 139 -7.45 0.99 -17.76
C GLU A 139 -6.18 0.91 -18.64
N LYS A 140 -6.26 0.21 -19.79
CA LYS A 140 -5.13 -0.04 -20.70
C LYS A 140 -3.95 -0.73 -20.01
N TYR A 141 -4.24 -1.58 -19.03
CA TYR A 141 -3.23 -2.39 -18.37
C TYR A 141 -2.65 -3.44 -19.32
N PRO A 142 -1.43 -3.96 -19.06
CA PRO A 142 -0.83 -5.01 -19.87
C PRO A 142 -1.78 -6.21 -20.01
N LYS A 143 -1.87 -6.76 -21.23
CA LYS A 143 -2.69 -7.94 -21.50
C LYS A 143 -2.27 -9.10 -20.59
N GLY A 144 -3.25 -9.76 -19.97
CA GLY A 144 -3.02 -10.86 -19.05
C GLY A 144 -2.87 -10.45 -17.59
N THR A 145 -3.02 -9.15 -17.28
CA THR A 145 -3.13 -8.69 -15.88
C THR A 145 -4.36 -9.32 -15.23
N THR A 146 -4.18 -9.86 -14.03
CA THR A 146 -5.25 -10.39 -13.18
C THR A 146 -5.22 -9.75 -11.81
N PHE A 147 -4.05 -9.39 -11.29
CA PHE A 147 -3.92 -8.66 -10.03
C PHE A 147 -2.99 -7.48 -10.18
N VAL A 148 -3.12 -6.50 -9.28
CA VAL A 148 -2.25 -5.34 -9.21
C VAL A 148 -1.64 -5.23 -7.82
N LYS A 149 -0.38 -4.80 -7.76
CA LYS A 149 0.20 -4.27 -6.53
C LYS A 149 0.39 -2.77 -6.63
N LEU A 150 0.11 -2.09 -5.55
CA LEU A 150 0.42 -0.69 -5.35
C LEU A 150 1.64 -0.58 -4.45
N GLU A 151 2.69 0.04 -4.96
CA GLU A 151 3.87 0.42 -4.20
C GLU A 151 3.77 1.90 -3.84
N CYS A 152 3.83 2.19 -2.54
CA CYS A 152 3.77 3.51 -1.98
C CYS A 152 5.06 3.82 -1.19
N VAL A 153 5.42 5.10 -1.14
CA VAL A 153 6.56 5.61 -0.35
C VAL A 153 6.07 6.48 0.79
N SER A 154 6.74 6.41 1.94
CA SER A 154 6.39 7.23 3.11
C SER A 154 6.58 8.73 2.81
N LYS A 155 5.67 9.56 3.31
CA LYS A 155 5.65 11.02 3.11
C LYS A 155 6.22 11.80 4.29
#